data_AF-A0A261RC45-F1
#
_entry.id   AF-A0A261RC45-F1
#
_cell.length_a   1.000
_cell.length_b   1.000
_cell.length_c   1.000
_cell.angle_alpha   90.00
_cell.angle_beta   90.00
_cell.angle_gamma   90.00
#
_symmetry.space_group_name_H-M   'P 1'
#
loop_
_entity.id
_entity.type
_entity.pdbx_description
1 polymer ?
#
loop_
_entity_poly.entity_id
_entity_poly.type
_entity_poly.pdbx_seq_one_letter_code
_entity_poly.pdbx_strand_id
1 'polypeptide(L)'
;MSSQLPLDTLIELAKENADDAARALGRLSTERNRAEQQLAMLQDYRQDYLQRLQAAMQSGMSAADCHNYQRFIGTLDDAISQQGAVLRQADAQLAQGKLHWQQQQRRLNSFDALAQRERRAHALRETRREQRASDEFAARRAYRHFPL
;
A
#
# COMPACT_ATOMS: atom_id res chain seq x y z
N MET A 1 -21.96 23.79 -13.94
CA MET A 1 -20.51 24.02 -14.11
C MET A 1 -19.77 24.22 -12.79
N SER A 2 -20.39 24.76 -11.72
CA SER A 2 -19.69 25.05 -10.45
C SER A 2 -19.41 23.85 -9.50
N SER A 3 -20.07 22.69 -9.65
CA SER A 3 -19.85 21.52 -8.76
C SER A 3 -18.89 20.45 -9.31
N GLN A 4 -18.41 20.58 -10.55
CA GLN A 4 -17.46 19.62 -11.16
C GLN A 4 -16.01 19.91 -10.76
N LEU A 5 -15.60 21.19 -10.79
CA LEU A 5 -14.25 21.63 -10.39
C LEU A 5 -13.85 21.15 -8.98
N PRO A 6 -14.72 21.22 -7.95
CA PRO A 6 -14.37 20.71 -6.61
C PRO A 6 -14.20 19.19 -6.56
N LEU A 7 -14.93 18.43 -7.38
CA LEU A 7 -14.87 16.97 -7.36
C LEU A 7 -13.63 16.44 -8.09
N ASP A 8 -13.27 17.05 -9.21
CA ASP A 8 -12.07 16.68 -9.96
C ASP A 8 -10.80 16.91 -9.11
N THR A 9 -10.70 18.04 -8.41
CA THR A 9 -9.61 18.30 -7.45
C THR A 9 -9.57 17.30 -6.30
N LEU A 10 -10.74 16.88 -5.78
CA LEU A 10 -10.80 15.85 -4.74
C LEU A 10 -10.34 14.47 -5.23
N ILE A 11 -10.59 14.15 -6.50
CA ILE A 11 -10.11 12.91 -7.14
C ILE A 11 -8.60 12.95 -7.30
N GLU A 12 -8.06 14.06 -7.82
CA GLU A 12 -6.60 14.25 -7.97
C GLU A 12 -5.90 14.10 -6.62
N LEU A 13 -6.39 14.80 -5.59
CA LEU A 13 -5.84 14.69 -4.23
C LEU A 13 -5.96 13.26 -3.68
N ALA A 14 -7.08 12.58 -3.90
CA ALA A 14 -7.25 11.20 -3.43
C ALA A 14 -6.30 10.23 -4.16
N LYS A 15 -6.02 10.49 -5.44
CA LYS A 15 -5.07 9.70 -6.24
C LYS A 15 -3.64 9.91 -5.76
N GLU A 16 -3.23 11.15 -5.53
CA GLU A 16 -1.91 11.46 -4.96
C GLU A 16 -1.71 10.77 -3.60
N ASN A 17 -2.71 10.84 -2.72
CA ASN A 17 -2.67 10.16 -1.41
C ASN A 17 -2.59 8.63 -1.54
N ALA A 18 -3.30 8.02 -2.49
CA ALA A 18 -3.22 6.58 -2.74
C ALA A 18 -1.84 6.17 -3.26
N ASP A 19 -1.26 6.97 -4.16
CA ASP A 19 0.08 6.75 -4.72
C ASP A 19 1.16 6.92 -3.65
N ASP A 20 1.05 7.92 -2.77
CA ASP A 20 1.93 8.12 -1.62
C ASP A 20 1.86 6.95 -0.63
N ALA A 21 0.65 6.48 -0.32
CA ALA A 21 0.45 5.32 0.53
C ALA A 21 1.04 4.05 -0.09
N ALA A 22 0.94 3.88 -1.41
CA ALA A 22 1.56 2.76 -2.13
C ALA A 22 3.10 2.83 -2.08
N ARG A 23 3.70 4.01 -2.29
CA ARG A 23 5.14 4.22 -2.15
C ARG A 23 5.62 3.93 -0.73
N ALA A 24 4.89 4.40 0.29
CA ALA A 24 5.18 4.13 1.69
C ALA A 24 5.12 2.63 1.99
N LEU A 25 4.09 1.94 1.50
CA LEU A 25 3.95 0.50 1.64
C LEU A 25 5.11 -0.28 1.01
N GLY A 26 5.60 0.16 -0.16
CA GLY A 26 6.79 -0.40 -0.80
C GLY A 26 8.06 -0.27 0.04
N ARG A 27 8.26 0.88 0.70
CA ARG A 27 9.38 1.09 1.64
C ARG A 27 9.29 0.15 2.84
N LEU A 28 8.13 0.08 3.48
CA LEU A 28 7.89 -0.82 4.62
C LEU A 28 8.13 -2.29 4.26
N SER A 29 7.72 -2.70 3.05
CA SER A 29 7.98 -4.07 2.58
C SER A 29 9.47 -4.34 2.41
N THR A 30 10.22 -3.38 1.89
CA THR A 30 11.69 -3.49 1.74
C THR A 30 12.38 -3.57 3.10
N GLU A 31 11.97 -2.73 4.06
CA GLU A 31 12.50 -2.72 5.42
C GLU A 31 12.25 -4.05 6.15
N ARG A 32 11.04 -4.58 6.05
CA ARG A 32 10.67 -5.89 6.60
C ARG A 32 11.51 -7.01 6.00
N ASN A 33 11.67 -7.03 4.68
CA ASN A 33 12.48 -8.06 3.99
C ASN A 33 13.96 -7.98 4.40
N ARG A 34 14.51 -6.77 4.54
CA ARG A 34 15.87 -6.58 5.05
C ARG A 34 16.02 -7.10 6.48
N ALA A 35 15.04 -6.83 7.34
CA ALA A 35 15.05 -7.30 8.71
C ALA A 35 15.01 -8.84 8.80
N GLU A 36 14.21 -9.48 7.95
CA GLU A 36 14.14 -10.95 7.85
C GLU A 36 15.45 -11.56 7.34
N GLN A 37 16.03 -10.99 6.28
CA GLN A 37 17.32 -11.46 5.74
C GLN A 37 18.45 -11.35 6.77
N GLN A 38 18.50 -10.25 7.53
CA GLN A 38 19.47 -10.08 8.60
C GLN A 38 19.28 -11.10 9.72
N LEU A 39 18.02 -11.40 10.08
CA LEU A 39 17.71 -12.42 11.09
C LEU A 39 18.16 -13.81 10.64
N ALA A 40 17.85 -14.19 9.40
CA ALA A 40 18.26 -15.46 8.82
C ALA A 40 19.79 -15.59 8.80
N MET A 41 20.51 -14.54 8.38
CA MET A 41 21.97 -14.52 8.38
C MET A 41 22.56 -14.75 9.78
N LEU A 42 21.98 -14.13 10.83
CA LEU A 42 22.44 -14.33 12.20
C LEU A 42 22.18 -15.78 12.68
N GLN A 43 21.04 -16.36 12.31
CA GLN A 43 20.69 -17.73 12.65
C GLN A 43 21.60 -18.75 11.96
N ASP A 44 21.89 -18.56 10.68
CA ASP A 44 22.81 -19.40 9.91
C ASP A 44 24.22 -19.30 10.50
N TYR A 45 24.69 -18.09 10.77
CA TYR A 45 26.00 -17.87 11.38
C TYR A 45 26.11 -18.53 12.75
N ARG A 46 25.05 -18.49 13.56
CA ARG A 46 24.98 -19.19 14.84
C ARG A 46 25.10 -20.70 14.67
N GLN A 47 24.39 -21.26 13.71
CA GLN A 47 24.42 -22.70 13.45
C GLN A 47 25.82 -23.17 13.03
N ASP A 48 26.47 -22.44 12.12
CA ASP A 48 27.86 -22.69 11.71
C ASP A 48 28.82 -22.58 12.89
N TYR A 49 28.62 -21.57 13.74
CA TYR A 49 29.47 -21.35 14.91
C TYR A 49 29.37 -22.49 15.93
N LEU A 50 28.16 -23.01 16.17
CA LEU A 50 27.94 -24.16 17.04
C LEU A 50 28.55 -25.45 16.49
N GLN A 51 28.49 -25.67 15.17
CA GLN A 51 29.15 -26.83 14.54
C GLN A 51 30.67 -26.78 14.71
N ARG A 52 31.28 -25.60 14.54
CA ARG A 52 32.72 -25.40 14.77
C ARG A 52 33.11 -25.66 16.23
N LEU A 53 32.30 -25.19 17.17
CA LEU A 53 32.49 -25.47 18.60
C LEU A 53 32.45 -26.97 18.87
N GLN A 54 31.46 -27.69 18.34
CA GLN A 54 31.34 -29.14 18.53
C GLN A 54 32.56 -29.90 17.99
N ALA A 55 33.04 -29.54 16.80
CA ALA A 55 34.24 -30.13 16.21
C ALA A 55 35.49 -29.84 17.06
N ALA A 56 35.66 -28.61 17.52
CA ALA A 56 36.81 -28.21 18.32
C ALA A 56 36.81 -28.85 19.73
N MET A 57 35.62 -29.08 20.32
CA MET A 57 35.49 -29.86 21.56
C MET A 57 35.93 -31.32 21.37
N GLN A 58 35.60 -31.95 20.23
CA GLN A 58 36.02 -33.31 19.91
C GLN A 58 37.54 -33.44 19.73
N SER A 59 38.22 -32.39 19.25
CA SER A 59 39.68 -32.37 19.06
C SER A 59 40.48 -31.97 20.31
N GLY A 60 39.83 -31.69 21.44
CA GLY A 60 40.48 -31.23 22.67
C GLY A 60 40.65 -29.71 22.70
N MET A 61 39.65 -29.02 23.25
CA MET A 61 39.61 -27.56 23.39
C MET A 61 40.11 -27.12 24.79
N SER A 62 40.82 -25.98 24.87
CA SER A 62 41.20 -25.41 26.16
C SER A 62 39.99 -24.83 26.91
N ALA A 63 40.05 -24.75 28.24
CA ALA A 63 38.99 -24.15 29.04
C ALA A 63 38.77 -22.66 28.71
N ALA A 64 39.85 -21.93 28.39
CA ALA A 64 39.79 -20.54 28.00
C ALA A 64 39.05 -20.34 26.66
N ASP A 65 39.33 -21.21 25.67
CA ASP A 65 38.63 -21.17 24.38
C ASP A 65 37.15 -21.49 24.58
N CYS A 66 36.81 -22.53 25.35
CA CYS A 66 35.43 -22.88 25.66
C CYS A 66 34.65 -21.70 26.26
N HIS A 67 35.26 -20.98 27.21
CA HIS A 67 34.64 -19.80 27.81
C HIS A 67 34.44 -18.65 26.81
N ASN A 68 35.42 -18.40 25.92
CA ASN A 68 35.29 -17.39 24.88
C ASN A 68 34.16 -17.73 23.89
N TYR A 69 34.04 -19.00 23.48
CA TYR A 69 32.95 -19.50 22.65
C TYR A 69 31.58 -19.28 23.32
N GLN A 70 31.45 -19.64 24.60
CA GLN A 70 30.22 -19.45 25.37
C GLN A 70 29.83 -17.98 25.52
N ARG A 71 30.80 -17.08 25.66
CA ARG A 71 30.50 -15.64 25.70
C ARG A 71 29.96 -15.15 24.37
N PHE A 72 30.61 -15.52 23.27
CA PHE A 72 30.22 -15.05 21.94
C PHE A 72 28.86 -15.61 21.50
N ILE A 73 28.55 -16.87 21.82
CA ILE A 73 27.21 -17.41 21.53
C ILE A 73 26.12 -16.64 22.27
N GLY A 74 26.37 -16.21 23.52
CA GLY A 74 25.46 -15.34 24.26
C GLY A 74 25.23 -14.00 23.56
N THR A 75 26.30 -13.34 23.11
CA THR A 75 26.19 -12.10 22.33
C THR A 75 25.40 -12.30 21.03
N LEU A 76 25.57 -13.44 20.36
CA LEU A 76 24.86 -13.75 19.12
C LEU A 76 23.38 -14.05 19.37
N ASP A 77 23.04 -14.74 20.46
CA ASP A 77 21.66 -14.98 20.90
C ASP A 77 20.94 -13.66 21.23
N ASP A 78 21.62 -12.74 21.91
CA ASP A 78 21.10 -11.40 22.17
C ASP A 78 20.83 -10.63 20.88
N ALA A 79 21.77 -10.68 19.92
CA ALA A 79 21.61 -10.02 18.62
C ALA A 79 20.44 -10.62 17.80
N ILE A 80 20.28 -11.95 17.82
CA ILE A 80 19.15 -12.64 17.17
C ILE A 80 17.82 -12.21 17.81
N SER A 81 17.77 -12.14 19.14
CA SER A 81 16.58 -11.70 19.87
C SER A 81 16.21 -10.25 19.51
N GLN A 82 17.19 -9.35 19.48
CA GLN A 82 17.01 -7.95 19.08
C GLN A 82 16.53 -7.84 17.62
N GLN A 83 17.19 -8.54 16.69
CA GLN A 83 16.80 -8.53 15.28
C GLN A 83 15.40 -9.13 15.06
N GLY A 84 15.02 -10.15 15.85
CA GLY A 84 13.67 -10.69 15.87
C GLY A 84 12.64 -9.67 16.34
N ALA A 85 12.97 -8.80 17.30
CA ALA A 85 12.10 -7.70 17.70
C ALA A 85 11.94 -6.65 16.59
N VAL A 86 13.02 -6.33 15.88
CA VAL A 86 12.98 -5.44 14.70
C VAL A 86 12.07 -6.00 13.62
N LEU A 87 12.18 -7.30 13.30
CA LEU A 87 11.31 -7.94 12.31
C LEU A 87 9.82 -7.86 12.73
N ARG A 88 9.50 -8.17 14.00
CA ARG A 88 8.12 -8.06 14.51
C ARG A 88 7.57 -6.64 14.40
N GLN A 89 8.40 -5.63 14.69
CA GLN A 89 8.01 -4.23 14.53
C GLN A 89 7.76 -3.89 13.05
N ALA A 90 8.64 -4.33 12.15
CA ALA A 90 8.48 -4.11 10.71
C ALA A 90 7.22 -4.81 10.17
N ASP A 91 6.90 -6.02 10.64
CA ASP A 91 5.65 -6.72 10.29
C ASP A 91 4.41 -5.93 10.73
N ALA A 92 4.41 -5.38 11.95
CA ALA A 92 3.33 -4.56 12.47
C ALA A 92 3.16 -3.25 11.67
N GLN A 93 4.26 -2.58 11.34
CA GLN A 93 4.24 -1.38 10.50
C GLN A 93 3.74 -1.68 9.08
N LEU A 94 4.20 -2.79 8.48
CA LEU A 94 3.72 -3.24 7.17
C LEU A 94 2.22 -3.53 7.18
N ALA A 95 1.70 -4.16 8.23
CA ALA A 95 0.28 -4.41 8.39
C ALA A 95 -0.54 -3.10 8.49
N GLN A 96 -0.07 -2.13 9.28
CA GLN A 96 -0.69 -0.81 9.36
C GLN A 96 -0.62 -0.06 8.02
N GLY A 97 0.51 -0.11 7.33
CA GLY A 97 0.69 0.46 5.99
C GLY A 97 -0.29 -0.11 4.97
N LYS A 98 -0.55 -1.43 5.01
CA LYS A 98 -1.56 -2.07 4.13
C LYS A 98 -2.96 -1.54 4.40
N LEU A 99 -3.35 -1.41 5.67
CA LEU A 99 -4.66 -0.86 6.04
C LEU A 99 -4.81 0.60 5.58
N HIS A 100 -3.77 1.42 5.77
CA HIS A 100 -3.76 2.81 5.33
C HIS A 100 -3.92 2.92 3.80
N TRP A 101 -3.13 2.16 3.05
CA TRP A 101 -3.23 2.13 1.59
C TRP A 101 -4.63 1.71 1.11
N GLN A 102 -5.21 0.66 1.71
CA GLN A 102 -6.58 0.24 1.40
C GLN A 102 -7.60 1.34 1.69
N GLN A 103 -7.43 2.11 2.77
CA GLN A 103 -8.30 3.24 3.09
C GLN A 103 -8.23 4.34 2.03
N GLN A 104 -7.02 4.71 1.59
CA GLN A 104 -6.86 5.71 0.52
C GLN A 104 -7.46 5.23 -0.81
N GLN A 105 -7.23 3.96 -1.16
CA GLN A 105 -7.81 3.38 -2.37
C GLN A 105 -9.34 3.37 -2.33
N ARG A 106 -9.94 3.03 -1.19
CA ARG A 106 -11.40 3.10 -1.00
C ARG A 106 -11.93 4.52 -1.16
N ARG A 107 -11.21 5.52 -0.65
CA ARG A 107 -11.59 6.93 -0.78
C ARG A 107 -11.55 7.38 -2.25
N LEU A 108 -10.49 7.05 -2.97
CA LEU A 108 -10.38 7.32 -4.42
C LEU A 108 -11.54 6.69 -5.19
N ASN A 109 -11.78 5.39 -5.00
CA ASN A 109 -12.88 4.68 -5.66
C ASN A 109 -14.25 5.30 -5.37
N SER A 110 -14.44 5.84 -4.15
CA SER A 110 -15.69 6.50 -3.77
C SER A 110 -15.91 7.81 -4.53
N PHE A 111 -14.85 8.61 -4.71
CA PHE A 111 -14.92 9.83 -5.52
C PHE A 111 -15.13 9.53 -7.01
N ASP A 112 -14.44 8.51 -7.55
CA ASP A 112 -14.64 8.08 -8.93
C ASP A 112 -16.09 7.65 -9.21
N ALA A 113 -16.69 6.88 -8.27
CA ALA A 113 -18.09 6.47 -8.36
C ALA A 113 -19.04 7.68 -8.36
N LEU A 114 -18.77 8.67 -7.49
CA LEU A 114 -19.55 9.91 -7.44
C LEU A 114 -19.43 10.69 -8.76
N ALA A 115 -18.22 10.85 -9.28
CA ALA A 115 -17.99 11.56 -10.55
C ALA A 115 -18.64 10.84 -11.74
N GLN A 116 -18.65 9.51 -11.75
CA GLN A 116 -19.35 8.75 -12.77
C GLN A 116 -20.88 8.99 -12.70
N ARG A 117 -21.45 9.04 -11.50
CA ARG A 117 -22.87 9.33 -11.29
C ARG A 117 -23.24 10.74 -11.74
N GLU A 118 -22.45 11.74 -11.40
CA GLU A 118 -22.65 13.13 -11.84
C GLU A 118 -22.59 13.25 -13.37
N ARG A 119 -21.60 12.61 -14.01
CA ARG A 119 -21.48 12.56 -15.48
C ARG A 119 -22.72 11.95 -16.15
N ARG A 120 -23.23 10.84 -15.63
CA ARG A 120 -24.46 10.20 -16.13
C ARG A 120 -25.69 11.09 -15.96
N ALA A 121 -25.82 11.74 -14.80
CA ALA A 121 -26.93 12.67 -14.54
C ALA A 121 -26.87 13.90 -15.45
N HIS A 122 -25.69 14.44 -15.71
CA HIS A 122 -25.50 15.54 -16.66
C HIS A 122 -25.87 15.14 -18.08
N ALA A 123 -25.36 14.02 -18.57
CA ALA A 123 -25.69 13.51 -19.91
C ALA A 123 -27.21 13.34 -20.10
N LEU A 124 -27.91 12.77 -19.11
CA LEU A 124 -29.37 12.61 -19.18
C LEU A 124 -30.11 13.96 -19.23
N ARG A 125 -29.63 14.98 -18.51
CA ARG A 125 -30.22 16.33 -18.56
C ARG A 125 -30.02 16.98 -19.92
N GLU A 126 -28.84 16.85 -20.50
CA GLU A 126 -28.54 17.41 -21.83
C GLU A 126 -29.36 16.72 -22.92
N THR A 127 -29.43 15.38 -22.94
CA THR A 127 -30.28 14.64 -23.89
C THR A 127 -31.75 15.08 -23.79
N ARG A 128 -32.28 15.28 -22.58
CA ARG A 128 -33.65 15.78 -22.39
C ARG A 128 -33.84 17.21 -22.88
N ARG A 129 -32.83 18.08 -22.77
CA ARG A 129 -32.88 19.45 -23.29
C ARG A 129 -32.85 19.47 -24.81
N GLU A 130 -31.95 18.69 -25.42
CA GLU A 130 -31.85 18.53 -26.87
C GLU A 130 -33.15 17.99 -27.47
N GLN A 131 -33.74 16.97 -26.86
CA GLN A 131 -35.02 16.41 -27.29
C GLN A 131 -36.13 17.47 -27.26
N ARG A 132 -36.27 18.22 -26.16
CA ARG A 132 -37.27 19.30 -26.05
C ARG A 132 -37.07 20.40 -27.10
N ALA A 133 -35.82 20.82 -27.32
CA ALA A 133 -35.52 21.84 -28.33
C ALA A 133 -35.86 21.36 -29.76
N SER A 134 -35.60 20.09 -30.05
CA SER A 134 -35.97 19.45 -31.32
C SER A 134 -37.50 19.39 -31.50
N ASP A 135 -38.22 18.96 -30.46
CA ASP A 135 -39.68 18.87 -30.47
C ASP A 135 -40.33 20.25 -30.65
N GLU A 136 -39.82 21.28 -29.97
CA GLU A 136 -40.28 22.67 -30.16
C GLU A 136 -40.05 23.17 -31.58
N PHE A 137 -38.88 22.88 -32.17
CA PHE A 137 -38.58 23.27 -33.53
C PHE A 137 -39.49 22.57 -34.54
N ALA A 138 -39.73 21.26 -34.36
CA ALA A 138 -40.66 20.49 -35.18
C ALA A 138 -42.09 21.04 -35.08
N ALA A 139 -42.57 21.33 -33.87
CA ALA A 139 -43.89 21.92 -33.65
C ALA A 139 -44.03 23.28 -34.34
N ARG A 140 -43.06 24.18 -34.18
CA ARG A 140 -43.08 25.51 -34.84
C ARG A 140 -43.11 25.40 -36.37
N ARG A 141 -42.43 24.42 -36.95
CA ARG A 141 -42.48 24.15 -38.40
C ARG A 141 -43.84 23.61 -38.84
N ALA A 142 -44.44 22.72 -38.06
CA ALA A 142 -45.79 22.22 -38.33
C ALA A 142 -46.84 23.34 -38.33
N TYR A 143 -46.77 24.26 -37.35
CA TYR A 143 -47.66 25.44 -37.29
C TYR A 143 -47.48 26.39 -38.49
N ARG A 144 -46.27 26.50 -39.06
CA ARG A 144 -46.03 27.34 -40.25
C ARG A 144 -46.51 26.72 -41.56
N HIS A 145 -46.60 25.38 -41.64
CA HIS A 145 -47.07 24.68 -42.83
C HIS A 145 -48.59 24.47 -42.88
N PHE A 146 -49.31 24.85 -41.83
CA PHE A 146 -50.78 24.83 -41.77
C PHE A 146 -51.35 26.25 -41.61
N PRO A 147 -51.25 27.13 -42.63
CA PRO A 147 -52.06 28.33 -42.66
C PRO A 147 -53.51 27.95 -42.97
N LEU A 148 -54.47 28.57 -42.25
CA LEU A 148 -55.90 28.51 -42.57
C LEU A 148 -56.17 29.02 -43.99
#